data_AF-A0A956TI48-F1
#
_entry.id   AF-A0A956TI48-F1
#
_cell.length_a   1.000
_cell.length_b   1.000
_cell.length_c   1.000
_cell.angle_alpha   90.00
_cell.angle_beta   90.00
_cell.angle_gamma   90.00
#
_symmetry.space_group_name_H-M   'P 1'
#
loop_
_entity.id
_entity.type
_entity.pdbx_description
1 polymer ?
#
loop_
_entity_poly.entity_id
_entity_poly.type
_entity_poly.pdbx_seq_one_letter_code
_entity_poly.pdbx_strand_id
1 'polypeptide(L)'
;KANRESTVHRPVKLDYIGLKKFDDEFNLVGEVRFVGLFTSSALTTPVKDIPILRRRLEEVLKLDQAIAGSHDFKQIVTIFNSMPREELFWSEAEVLHRDIRTIMTMQQEHDVRLTLRPDPLHRGALVMVIMPRDRFNTEVRHRVQEHLEQTFNADHVDYQLSMGEDEEQVRFH
;
A
#
# COMPACT_ATOMS: atom_id res chain seq x y z
N LYS A 1 11.07 -0.77 -5.30
CA LYS A 1 12.11 0.09 -4.66
C LYS A 1 13.48 -0.15 -5.31
N ALA A 2 14.42 0.79 -5.19
CA ALA A 2 15.81 0.65 -5.64
C ALA A 2 16.65 -0.17 -4.65
N ASN A 3 17.77 -0.74 -5.10
CA ASN A 3 18.67 -1.58 -4.30
C ASN A 3 19.58 -0.76 -3.36
N ARG A 4 19.31 0.54 -3.19
CA ARG A 4 20.13 1.46 -2.39
C ARG A 4 19.25 2.21 -1.40
N GLU A 5 19.72 2.31 -0.18
CA GLU A 5 19.11 3.11 0.87
C GLU A 5 19.36 4.60 0.64
N SER A 6 18.39 5.42 1.06
CA SER A 6 18.54 6.86 1.05
C SER A 6 19.61 7.28 2.06
N THR A 7 20.60 8.04 1.60
CA THR A 7 21.58 8.71 2.47
C THR A 7 21.04 10.03 3.05
N VAL A 8 19.80 10.40 2.73
CA VAL A 8 19.18 11.68 3.08
C VAL A 8 17.81 11.44 3.71
N HIS A 9 17.49 12.23 4.74
CA HIS A 9 16.21 12.26 5.46
C HIS A 9 15.91 11.03 6.35
N ARG A 10 15.87 9.80 5.80
CA ARG A 10 15.68 8.56 6.57
C ARG A 10 16.30 7.36 5.83
N PRO A 11 16.88 6.37 6.53
CA PRO A 11 17.50 5.19 5.92
C PRO A 11 16.41 4.20 5.48
N VAL A 12 15.75 4.49 4.35
CA VAL A 12 14.78 3.60 3.70
C VAL A 12 15.20 3.40 2.25
N LYS A 13 14.82 2.26 1.65
CA LYS A 13 15.07 1.99 0.23
C LYS A 13 14.41 3.08 -0.64
N LEU A 14 15.15 3.62 -1.60
CA LEU A 14 14.66 4.68 -2.50
C LEU A 14 13.51 4.18 -3.39
N ASP A 15 12.55 5.05 -3.66
CA ASP A 15 11.52 4.80 -4.65
C ASP A 15 12.12 4.87 -6.06
N TYR A 16 11.62 4.02 -6.94
CA TYR A 16 12.02 3.94 -8.34
C TYR A 16 10.77 4.07 -9.20
N ILE A 17 10.71 5.12 -10.02
CA ILE A 17 9.64 5.33 -10.99
C ILE A 17 10.28 5.33 -12.37
N GLY A 18 9.94 4.33 -13.19
CA GLY A 18 10.42 4.19 -14.55
C GLY A 18 9.32 4.52 -15.56
N LEU A 19 9.56 5.51 -16.42
CA LEU A 19 8.73 5.82 -17.57
C LEU A 19 9.37 5.19 -18.82
N LYS A 20 8.80 4.08 -19.28
CA LYS A 20 9.20 3.42 -20.52
C LYS A 20 8.79 4.29 -21.71
N LYS A 21 9.71 4.52 -22.63
CA LYS A 21 9.46 5.18 -23.92
C LYS A 21 9.31 4.12 -24.99
N PHE A 22 8.21 4.16 -25.71
CA PHE A 22 7.93 3.29 -26.83
C PHE A 22 7.93 4.10 -28.12
N ASP A 23 8.35 3.49 -29.24
CA ASP A 23 8.14 4.05 -30.57
C ASP A 23 6.70 3.79 -31.07
N ASP A 24 6.40 4.25 -32.29
CA ASP A 24 5.07 4.09 -32.91
C ASP A 24 4.69 2.62 -33.17
N GLU A 25 5.66 1.72 -33.15
CA GLU A 25 5.48 0.27 -33.30
C GLU A 25 5.39 -0.45 -31.94
N PHE A 26 5.32 0.31 -30.83
CA PHE A 26 5.33 -0.19 -29.44
C PHE A 26 6.60 -0.94 -29.03
N ASN A 27 7.72 -0.73 -29.73
CA ASN A 27 9.02 -1.23 -29.28
C ASN A 27 9.59 -0.34 -28.18
N LEU A 28 10.17 -0.94 -27.14
CA LEU A 28 10.81 -0.19 -26.06
C LEU A 28 12.10 0.47 -26.56
N VAL A 29 12.12 1.80 -26.68
CA VAL A 29 13.27 2.58 -27.18
C VAL A 29 14.04 3.32 -26.09
N GLY A 30 13.53 3.32 -24.85
CA GLY A 30 14.26 3.89 -23.71
C GLY A 30 13.46 3.94 -22.43
N GLU A 31 14.05 4.54 -21.39
CA GLU A 31 13.41 4.73 -20.09
C GLU A 31 13.89 6.04 -19.45
N VAL A 32 12.97 6.80 -18.86
CA VAL A 32 13.28 7.90 -17.95
C VAL A 32 13.05 7.42 -16.52
N ARG A 33 14.06 7.58 -15.67
CA ARG A 33 14.04 7.05 -14.30
C ARG A 33 14.05 8.20 -13.29
N PHE A 34 13.14 8.16 -12.35
CA PHE A 34 13.15 8.99 -11.15
C PHE A 34 13.48 8.10 -9.96
N VAL A 35 14.53 8.46 -9.22
CA VAL A 35 14.96 7.72 -8.03
C VAL A 35 15.09 8.69 -6.87
N GLY A 36 14.37 8.45 -5.77
CA GLY A 36 14.28 9.40 -4.68
C GLY A 36 13.35 8.96 -3.58
N LEU A 37 13.02 9.88 -2.66
CA LEU A 37 11.95 9.70 -1.69
C LEU A 37 10.81 10.65 -2.06
N PHE A 38 9.56 10.23 -1.80
CA PHE A 38 8.44 11.16 -1.83
C PHE A 38 8.65 12.30 -0.84
N THR A 39 8.30 13.52 -1.25
CA THR A 39 8.30 14.69 -0.36
C THR A 39 7.18 14.54 0.68
N SER A 40 7.31 15.23 1.82
CA SER A 40 6.24 15.32 2.82
C SER A 40 4.91 15.79 2.21
N SER A 41 4.97 16.74 1.27
CA SER A 41 3.79 17.21 0.53
C SER A 41 3.15 16.13 -0.33
N ALA A 42 3.93 15.25 -0.96
CA ALA A 42 3.40 14.15 -1.76
C ALA A 42 2.67 13.11 -0.88
N LEU A 43 3.15 12.90 0.35
CA LEU A 43 2.52 11.99 1.31
C LEU A 43 1.20 12.53 1.88
N THR A 44 1.10 13.86 2.05
CA THR A 44 -0.10 14.50 2.62
C THR A 44 -1.13 14.96 1.58
N THR A 45 -0.78 14.98 0.30
CA THR A 45 -1.69 15.37 -0.78
C THR A 45 -2.92 14.46 -0.82
N PRO A 46 -4.16 14.96 -0.77
CA PRO A 46 -5.36 14.13 -0.86
C PRO A 46 -5.33 13.24 -2.11
N VAL A 47 -5.69 11.96 -1.98
CA VAL A 47 -5.73 10.98 -3.09
C VAL A 47 -6.47 11.51 -4.31
N LYS A 48 -7.61 12.17 -4.09
CA LYS A 48 -8.45 12.75 -5.15
C LYS A 48 -7.73 13.80 -6.00
N ASP A 49 -6.71 14.46 -5.46
CA ASP A 49 -5.94 15.50 -6.14
C ASP A 49 -4.80 14.90 -6.98
N ILE A 50 -4.52 13.60 -6.83
CA ILE A 50 -3.51 12.87 -7.61
C ILE A 50 -4.24 12.12 -8.75
N PRO A 51 -4.08 12.53 -10.03
CA PRO A 51 -4.94 12.05 -11.12
C PRO A 51 -4.98 10.52 -11.27
N ILE A 52 -3.83 9.85 -11.14
CA ILE A 52 -3.76 8.38 -11.26
C ILE A 52 -4.46 7.68 -10.09
N LEU A 53 -4.32 8.18 -8.86
CA LEU A 53 -4.94 7.57 -7.70
C LEU A 53 -6.44 7.88 -7.63
N ARG A 54 -6.86 9.07 -8.07
CA ARG A 54 -8.27 9.39 -8.26
C ARG A 54 -8.94 8.41 -9.23
N ARG A 55 -8.33 8.16 -10.39
CA ARG A 55 -8.85 7.18 -11.36
C ARG A 55 -8.90 5.78 -10.75
N ARG A 56 -7.86 5.40 -10.01
CA ARG A 56 -7.81 4.10 -9.32
C ARG A 56 -8.93 3.94 -8.29
N LEU A 57 -9.23 4.98 -7.51
CA LEU A 57 -10.35 4.99 -6.56
C LEU A 57 -11.70 4.88 -7.28
N GLU A 58 -11.89 5.60 -8.39
CA GLU A 58 -13.10 5.48 -9.23
C GLU A 58 -13.30 4.05 -9.75
N GLU A 59 -12.22 3.40 -10.22
CA GLU A 59 -12.24 1.99 -10.65
C GLU A 59 -12.63 1.05 -9.49
N VAL A 60 -12.05 1.22 -8.31
CA VAL A 60 -12.38 0.43 -7.10
C VAL A 60 -13.85 0.58 -6.71
N LEU A 61 -14.36 1.81 -6.66
CA LEU A 61 -15.76 2.07 -6.31
C LEU A 61 -16.73 1.45 -7.32
N LYS A 62 -16.35 1.44 -8.60
CA LYS A 62 -17.12 0.79 -9.66
C LYS A 62 -17.13 -0.73 -9.51
N LEU A 63 -16.00 -1.34 -9.17
CA LEU A 63 -15.90 -2.78 -8.90
C LEU A 63 -16.78 -3.20 -7.72
N ASP A 64 -16.84 -2.37 -6.68
CA ASP A 64 -17.69 -2.61 -5.51
C ASP A 64 -19.18 -2.36 -5.78
N GLN A 65 -19.51 -1.63 -6.85
CA GLN A 65 -20.85 -1.11 -7.12
C GLN A 65 -21.36 -0.18 -6.00
N ALA A 66 -20.43 0.50 -5.31
CA ALA A 66 -20.73 1.38 -4.19
C ALA A 66 -21.48 2.63 -4.66
N ILE A 67 -22.71 2.80 -4.18
CA ILE A 67 -23.53 3.97 -4.49
C ILE A 67 -22.94 5.22 -3.83
N ALA A 68 -22.75 6.30 -4.58
CA ALA A 68 -22.22 7.56 -4.07
C ALA A 68 -22.98 8.03 -2.80
N GLY A 69 -22.23 8.30 -1.73
CA GLY A 69 -22.77 8.76 -0.45
C GLY A 69 -23.33 7.65 0.46
N SER A 70 -23.37 6.39 0.01
CA SER A 70 -23.69 5.24 0.85
C SER A 70 -22.67 5.02 1.96
N HIS A 71 -23.00 4.14 2.90
CA HIS A 71 -22.07 3.73 3.95
C HIS A 71 -20.80 3.09 3.36
N ASP A 72 -20.97 2.10 2.47
CA ASP A 72 -19.86 1.39 1.81
C ASP A 72 -18.98 2.34 1.00
N PHE A 73 -19.58 3.30 0.28
CA PHE A 73 -18.84 4.32 -0.45
C PHE A 73 -17.92 5.12 0.49
N LYS A 74 -18.44 5.58 1.62
CA LYS A 74 -17.66 6.35 2.61
C LYS A 74 -16.56 5.49 3.21
N GLN A 75 -16.84 4.25 3.57
CA GLN A 75 -15.85 3.33 4.12
C GLN A 75 -14.72 3.03 3.14
N ILE A 76 -15.04 2.73 1.87
CA ILE A 76 -14.03 2.46 0.83
C ILE A 76 -13.12 3.68 0.64
N VAL A 77 -13.69 4.88 0.56
CA VAL A 77 -12.91 6.11 0.42
C VAL A 77 -12.00 6.33 1.63
N THR A 78 -12.50 6.12 2.85
CA THR A 78 -11.70 6.25 4.08
C THR A 78 -10.55 5.24 4.10
N ILE A 79 -10.82 3.96 3.84
CA ILE A 79 -9.80 2.90 3.84
C ILE A 79 -8.76 3.21 2.75
N PHE A 80 -9.19 3.50 1.52
CA PHE A 80 -8.29 3.83 0.41
C PHE A 80 -7.36 5.00 0.76
N ASN A 81 -7.87 6.06 1.39
CA ASN A 81 -7.07 7.21 1.82
C ASN A 81 -6.06 6.90 2.94
N SER A 82 -6.31 5.86 3.72
CA SER A 82 -5.43 5.42 4.82
C SER A 82 -4.30 4.48 4.37
N MET A 83 -4.39 3.91 3.16
CA MET A 83 -3.40 2.96 2.65
C MET A 83 -2.09 3.66 2.28
N PRO A 84 -0.93 2.96 2.40
CA PRO A 84 0.35 3.47 1.94
C PRO A 84 0.30 3.89 0.47
N ARG A 85 0.97 5.00 0.13
CA ARG A 85 0.92 5.56 -1.23
C ARG A 85 1.53 4.63 -2.24
N GLU A 86 2.63 4.01 -1.86
CA GLU A 86 3.38 3.02 -2.63
C GLU A 86 2.46 1.87 -3.05
N GLU A 87 1.63 1.37 -2.12
CA GLU A 87 0.65 0.34 -2.43
C GLU A 87 -0.39 0.86 -3.42
N LEU A 88 -0.95 2.05 -3.20
CA LEU A 88 -1.94 2.63 -4.12
C LEU A 88 -1.40 2.82 -5.54
N PHE A 89 -0.11 3.16 -5.68
CA PHE A 89 0.55 3.31 -6.98
C PHE A 89 0.86 1.98 -7.67
N TRP A 90 1.29 0.97 -6.92
CA TRP A 90 1.71 -0.32 -7.49
C TRP A 90 0.57 -1.30 -7.75
N SER A 91 -0.58 -1.08 -7.12
CA SER A 91 -1.72 -1.99 -7.21
C SER A 91 -2.66 -1.67 -8.35
N GLU A 92 -3.23 -2.71 -8.93
CA GLU A 92 -4.40 -2.62 -9.80
C GLU A 92 -5.68 -2.46 -8.97
N ALA A 93 -6.75 -1.97 -9.60
CA ALA A 93 -7.98 -1.63 -8.89
C ALA A 93 -8.65 -2.87 -8.28
N GLU A 94 -8.59 -4.00 -8.96
CA GLU A 94 -9.13 -5.29 -8.52
C GLU A 94 -8.43 -5.78 -7.26
N VAL A 95 -7.12 -5.56 -7.19
CA VAL A 95 -6.31 -5.95 -6.03
C VAL A 95 -6.64 -5.04 -4.84
N LEU A 96 -6.69 -3.73 -5.05
CA LEU A 96 -7.08 -2.78 -4.01
C LEU A 96 -8.50 -3.04 -3.52
N HIS A 97 -9.44 -3.33 -4.41
CA HIS A 97 -10.81 -3.66 -4.07
C HIS A 97 -10.88 -4.87 -3.14
N ARG A 98 -10.18 -5.96 -3.48
CA ARG A 98 -10.13 -7.15 -2.62
C ARG A 98 -9.54 -6.85 -1.25
N ASP A 99 -8.48 -6.06 -1.18
CA ASP A 99 -7.80 -5.77 0.07
C ASP A 99 -8.64 -4.83 0.94
N ILE A 100 -9.30 -3.83 0.34
CA ILE A 100 -10.28 -2.97 1.02
C ILE A 100 -11.45 -3.79 1.56
N ARG A 101 -12.00 -4.72 0.77
CA ARG A 101 -13.08 -5.61 1.25
C ARG A 101 -12.62 -6.49 2.40
N THR A 102 -11.38 -6.99 2.34
CA THR A 102 -10.78 -7.73 3.45
C THR A 102 -10.75 -6.85 4.71
N ILE A 103 -10.30 -5.60 4.62
CA ILE A 103 -10.28 -4.66 5.74
C ILE A 103 -11.69 -4.42 6.28
N MET A 104 -12.68 -4.18 5.41
CA MET A 104 -14.08 -3.97 5.83
C MET A 104 -14.66 -5.19 6.55
N THR A 105 -14.41 -6.40 6.05
CA THR A 105 -14.83 -7.65 6.72
C THR A 105 -14.16 -7.79 8.08
N MET A 106 -12.85 -7.51 8.15
CA MET A 106 -12.12 -7.58 9.40
C MET A 106 -12.69 -6.62 10.43
N GLN A 107 -13.19 -5.44 10.08
CA GLN A 107 -13.80 -4.52 11.06
C GLN A 107 -14.98 -5.12 11.84
N GLN A 108 -15.59 -6.19 11.34
CA GLN A 108 -16.68 -6.91 12.01
C GLN A 108 -16.19 -8.16 12.76
N GLU A 109 -14.92 -8.54 12.61
CA GLU A 109 -14.32 -9.77 13.14
C GLU A 109 -13.16 -9.44 14.10
N HIS A 110 -13.10 -10.11 15.25
CA HIS A 110 -11.98 -9.96 16.21
C HIS A 110 -10.80 -10.90 15.90
N ASP A 111 -10.53 -11.14 14.61
CA ASP A 111 -9.48 -12.03 14.14
C ASP A 111 -8.27 -11.29 13.59
N VAL A 112 -7.17 -12.01 13.38
CA VAL A 112 -5.96 -11.48 12.74
C VAL A 112 -5.89 -12.01 11.33
N ARG A 113 -5.65 -11.13 10.36
CA ARG A 113 -5.52 -11.50 8.95
C ARG A 113 -4.26 -10.94 8.34
N LEU A 114 -3.61 -11.76 7.53
CA LEU A 114 -2.42 -11.39 6.78
C LEU A 114 -2.73 -11.57 5.29
N THR A 115 -2.46 -10.53 4.50
CA THR A 115 -2.41 -10.65 3.05
C THR A 115 -0.96 -10.49 2.60
N LEU A 116 -0.57 -11.29 1.61
CA LEU A 116 0.76 -11.26 1.04
C LEU A 116 0.68 -11.04 -0.45
N ARG A 117 1.53 -10.15 -0.95
CA ARG A 117 1.63 -9.85 -2.36
C ARG A 117 3.09 -9.85 -2.81
N PRO A 118 3.50 -10.75 -3.71
CA PRO A 118 4.83 -10.67 -4.30
C PRO A 118 5.01 -9.37 -5.08
N ASP A 119 6.22 -8.79 -5.02
CA ASP A 119 6.62 -7.72 -5.93
C ASP A 119 6.57 -8.26 -7.38
N PRO A 120 5.92 -7.57 -8.32
CA PRO A 120 5.96 -7.93 -9.74
C PRO A 120 7.37 -8.07 -10.33
N LEU A 121 8.37 -7.42 -9.73
CA LEU A 121 9.78 -7.57 -10.12
C LEU A 121 10.53 -8.67 -9.33
N HIS A 122 9.81 -9.44 -8.50
CA HIS A 122 10.33 -10.50 -7.63
C HIS A 122 11.46 -10.06 -6.70
N ARG A 123 11.45 -8.80 -6.24
CA ARG A 123 12.49 -8.26 -5.34
C ARG A 123 12.06 -8.22 -3.87
N GLY A 124 10.89 -8.76 -3.56
CA GLY A 124 10.33 -8.81 -2.21
C GLY A 124 8.85 -9.14 -2.22
N ALA A 125 8.18 -8.86 -1.10
CA ALA A 125 6.74 -8.95 -0.96
C ALA A 125 6.23 -7.76 -0.14
N LEU A 126 5.01 -7.34 -0.43
CA LEU A 126 4.20 -6.47 0.43
C LEU A 126 3.35 -7.36 1.32
N VAL A 127 3.34 -7.09 2.62
CA VAL A 127 2.57 -7.88 3.60
C VAL A 127 1.70 -6.91 4.39
N MET A 128 0.38 -7.05 4.28
CA MET A 128 -0.54 -6.29 5.12
C MET A 128 -1.04 -7.18 6.25
N VAL A 129 -0.83 -6.74 7.48
CA VAL A 129 -1.35 -7.38 8.68
C VAL A 129 -2.45 -6.52 9.28
N ILE A 130 -3.62 -7.12 9.44
CA ILE A 130 -4.82 -6.51 10.02
C ILE A 130 -5.08 -7.21 11.35
N MET A 131 -5.17 -6.46 12.44
CA MET A 131 -5.49 -7.02 13.76
C MET A 131 -6.30 -6.05 14.63
N PRO A 132 -7.05 -6.57 15.61
CA PRO A 132 -7.69 -5.76 16.63
C PRO A 132 -6.67 -4.91 17.39
N ARG A 133 -7.04 -3.66 17.68
CA ARG A 133 -6.15 -2.68 18.31
C ARG A 133 -5.65 -3.11 19.68
N ASP A 134 -6.47 -3.82 20.45
CA ASP A 134 -6.11 -4.37 21.77
C ASP A 134 -5.05 -5.48 21.69
N ARG A 135 -4.89 -6.11 20.52
CA ARG A 135 -3.85 -7.12 20.25
C ARG A 135 -2.58 -6.52 19.65
N PHE A 136 -2.58 -5.24 19.29
CA PHE A 136 -1.43 -4.58 18.72
C PHE A 136 -0.57 -3.92 19.81
N ASN A 137 0.71 -4.26 19.83
CA ASN A 137 1.74 -3.49 20.53
C ASN A 137 3.08 -3.62 19.79
N THR A 138 4.07 -2.84 20.24
CA THR A 138 5.42 -2.83 19.65
C THR A 138 6.08 -4.20 19.64
N GLU A 139 5.89 -5.01 20.68
CA GLU A 139 6.46 -6.36 20.79
C GLU A 139 5.84 -7.32 19.75
N VAL A 140 4.51 -7.31 19.60
CA VAL A 140 3.80 -8.09 18.58
C VAL A 140 4.27 -7.70 17.19
N ARG A 141 4.40 -6.40 16.91
CA ARG A 141 4.94 -5.92 15.63
C ARG A 141 6.34 -6.48 15.37
N HIS A 142 7.26 -6.38 16.33
CA HIS A 142 8.62 -6.90 16.17
C HIS A 142 8.64 -8.41 15.92
N ARG A 143 7.84 -9.18 16.67
CA ARG A 143 7.74 -10.63 16.47
C ARG A 143 7.23 -11.00 15.08
N VAL A 144 6.27 -10.23 14.55
CA VAL A 144 5.80 -10.42 13.17
C VAL A 144 6.89 -10.08 12.16
N GLN A 145 7.62 -8.97 12.34
CA GLN A 145 8.74 -8.60 11.46
C GLN A 145 9.83 -9.68 11.45
N GLU A 146 10.29 -10.14 12.62
CA GLU A 146 11.29 -11.21 12.75
C GLU A 146 10.81 -12.50 12.06
N HIS A 147 9.54 -12.86 12.23
CA HIS A 147 8.97 -14.03 11.58
C HIS A 147 8.97 -13.91 10.05
N LEU A 148 8.61 -12.73 9.52
CA LEU A 148 8.64 -12.47 8.09
C LEU A 148 10.08 -12.44 7.53
N GLU A 149 11.02 -11.83 8.25
CA GLU A 149 12.45 -11.82 7.88
C GLU A 149 12.99 -13.23 7.73
N GLN A 150 12.72 -14.10 8.71
CA GLN A 150 13.16 -15.49 8.68
C GLN A 150 12.46 -16.30 7.58
N THR A 151 11.13 -16.11 7.42
CA THR A 151 10.34 -16.87 6.45
C THR A 151 10.71 -16.53 5.01
N PHE A 152 10.98 -15.25 4.73
CA PHE A 152 11.35 -14.80 3.38
C PHE A 152 12.86 -14.75 3.15
N ASN A 153 13.67 -15.07 4.17
CA ASN A 153 15.11 -14.84 4.16
C ASN A 153 15.43 -13.40 3.66
N ALA A 154 14.68 -12.43 4.19
CA ALA A 154 14.73 -11.05 3.74
C ALA A 154 15.87 -10.30 4.44
N ASP A 155 16.62 -9.51 3.68
CA ASP A 155 17.69 -8.67 4.24
C ASP A 155 17.15 -7.50 5.07
N HIS A 156 15.88 -7.11 4.84
CA HIS A 156 15.26 -5.94 5.47
C HIS A 156 13.73 -5.98 5.41
N VAL A 157 13.06 -5.68 6.52
CA VAL A 157 11.60 -5.47 6.60
C VAL A 157 11.27 -4.07 7.09
N ASP A 158 10.85 -3.20 6.17
CA ASP A 158 10.23 -1.92 6.48
C ASP A 158 8.79 -2.13 6.99
N TYR A 159 8.24 -1.18 7.74
CA TYR A 159 6.81 -1.14 8.04
C TYR A 159 6.22 0.27 7.96
N GLN A 160 4.94 0.36 7.63
CA GLN A 160 4.13 1.57 7.76
C GLN A 160 2.84 1.25 8.52
N LEU A 161 2.55 2.03 9.56
CA LEU A 161 1.30 1.92 10.31
C LEU A 161 0.20 2.75 9.65
N SER A 162 -0.96 2.12 9.49
CA SER A 162 -2.20 2.75 9.07
C SER A 162 -3.24 2.52 10.16
N MET A 163 -3.65 3.61 10.83
CA MET A 163 -4.71 3.62 11.83
C MET A 163 -5.61 4.82 11.55
N GLY A 164 -6.91 4.60 11.36
CA GLY A 164 -7.90 5.67 11.43
C GLY A 164 -8.15 6.10 12.88
N GLU A 165 -8.50 7.38 13.10
CA GLU A 165 -8.75 7.92 14.45
C GLU A 165 -9.84 7.13 15.22
N ASP A 166 -10.81 6.57 14.49
CA ASP A 166 -11.95 5.80 15.01
C ASP A 166 -11.86 4.29 14.72
N GLU A 167 -10.71 3.78 14.24
CA GLU A 167 -10.60 2.37 13.87
C GLU A 167 -10.26 1.49 15.09
N GLU A 168 -11.10 0.48 15.33
CA GLU A 168 -10.84 -0.58 16.32
C GLU A 168 -9.75 -1.57 15.87
N GLN A 169 -9.17 -1.34 14.69
CA GLN A 169 -8.16 -2.18 14.09
C GLN A 169 -6.90 -1.39 13.76
N VAL A 170 -5.78 -2.09 13.86
CA VAL A 170 -4.49 -1.60 13.40
C VAL A 170 -4.11 -2.36 12.14
N ARG A 171 -3.67 -1.60 11.14
CA ARG A 171 -3.00 -2.15 9.97
C ARG A 171 -1.54 -1.75 10.00
N PHE A 172 -0.67 -2.70 9.67
CA PHE A 172 0.68 -2.36 9.24
C PHE A 172 1.01 -3.09 7.95
N HIS A 173 1.69 -2.36 7.07
CA HIS A 173 2.06 -2.72 5.71
C HIS A 173 3.58 -2.77 5.58
#